data_AF-A0A388QUI4-F1
#
_entry.id   AF-A0A388QUI4-F1
#
_cell.length_a   1.000
_cell.length_b   1.000
_cell.length_c   1.000
_cell.angle_alpha   90.00
_cell.angle_beta   90.00
_cell.angle_gamma   90.00
#
_symmetry.space_group_name_H-M   'P 1'
#
loop_
_entity.id
_entity.type
_entity.pdbx_description
1 polymer ?
#
loop_
_entity_poly.entity_id
_entity_poly.type
_entity_poly.pdbx_seq_one_letter_code
_entity_poly.pdbx_strand_id
1 'polypeptide(L)'
;MVYNSLVSLRLRVQQAWSLIDVQLKRRADLIPPLVGCVQGYRDHEARLQTAIAALRAQAAVGGRPQALTPTLLALAEAYPELQVRASFGELQRNLVETEQRIALARNYYNDSATFHNTRLERVPDRYVANLLRMKPAALFAATGFERAAVGVKF
;
A
#
# COMPACT_ATOMS: atom_id res chain seq x y z
N MET A 1 -30.27 -16.82 23.12
CA MET A 1 -31.18 -15.98 22.31
C MET A 1 -30.63 -15.87 20.88
N VAL A 2 -31.24 -16.58 19.92
CA VAL A 2 -30.78 -16.66 18.52
C VAL A 2 -30.73 -15.28 17.85
N TYR A 3 -31.76 -14.45 18.08
CA TYR A 3 -31.86 -13.09 17.56
C TYR A 3 -30.62 -12.23 17.87
N ASN A 4 -30.29 -12.08 19.16
CA ASN A 4 -29.15 -11.25 19.59
C ASN A 4 -27.83 -11.75 18.99
N SER A 5 -27.69 -13.06 18.78
CA SER A 5 -26.49 -13.64 18.17
C SER A 5 -26.38 -13.39 16.66
N LEU A 6 -27.50 -13.31 15.93
CA LEU A 6 -27.50 -12.97 14.51
C LEU A 6 -27.23 -11.48 14.29
N VAL A 7 -27.79 -10.62 15.15
CA VAL A 7 -27.51 -9.18 15.12
C VAL A 7 -26.04 -8.90 15.42
N SER A 8 -25.47 -9.55 16.44
CA SER A 8 -24.05 -9.37 16.77
C SER A 8 -23.11 -9.84 15.64
N LEU A 9 -23.48 -10.91 14.92
CA LEU A 9 -22.74 -11.35 13.73
C LEU A 9 -22.82 -10.36 12.58
N ARG A 10 -23.99 -9.77 12.33
CA ARG A 10 -24.12 -8.73 11.31
C ARG A 10 -23.23 -7.53 11.63
N LEU A 11 -23.22 -7.09 12.90
CA LEU A 11 -22.35 -6.00 13.35
C LEU A 11 -20.86 -6.38 13.20
N ARG A 12 -20.49 -7.64 13.48
CA ARG A 12 -19.12 -8.13 13.26
C ARG A 12 -18.70 -8.04 11.80
N VAL A 13 -19.56 -8.43 10.86
CA VAL A 13 -19.28 -8.32 9.42
C VAL A 13 -19.10 -6.86 9.01
N GLN A 14 -19.95 -5.96 9.51
CA GLN A 14 -19.84 -4.51 9.26
C GLN A 14 -18.54 -3.93 9.84
N GLN A 15 -18.18 -4.34 11.06
CA GLN A 15 -16.92 -3.94 11.69
C GLN A 15 -15.71 -4.44 10.88
N ALA A 16 -15.74 -5.69 10.41
CA ALA A 16 -14.68 -6.25 9.57
C ALA A 16 -14.52 -5.47 8.25
N TRP A 17 -15.63 -5.04 7.64
CA TRP A 17 -15.60 -4.19 6.45
C TRP A 17 -14.97 -2.82 6.74
N SER A 18 -15.37 -2.19 7.85
CA SER A 18 -14.78 -0.91 8.27
C SER A 18 -13.26 -1.00 8.52
N LEU A 19 -12.75 -2.15 8.97
CA LEU A 19 -11.31 -2.35 9.14
C LEU A 19 -10.57 -2.35 7.81
N ILE A 20 -11.14 -2.98 6.77
CA ILE A 20 -10.58 -2.97 5.42
C ILE A 20 -10.51 -1.54 4.88
N ASP A 21 -11.60 -0.78 5.02
CA ASP A 21 -11.68 0.61 4.54
C ASP A 21 -10.62 1.51 5.17
N VAL A 22 -10.39 1.37 6.48
CA VAL A 22 -9.35 2.15 7.18
C VAL A 22 -7.97 1.83 6.61
N GLN A 23 -7.68 0.56 6.31
CA GLN A 23 -6.38 0.20 5.72
C GLN A 23 -6.24 0.65 4.26
N LEU A 24 -7.32 0.60 3.48
CA LEU A 24 -7.33 1.11 2.10
C LEU A 24 -7.10 2.63 2.06
N LYS A 25 -7.70 3.38 2.98
CA LYS A 25 -7.42 4.81 3.15
C LYS A 25 -5.95 5.05 3.51
N ARG A 26 -5.43 4.34 4.51
CA ARG A 26 -4.01 4.45 4.90
C ARG A 26 -3.06 4.17 3.73
N ARG A 27 -3.36 3.16 2.90
CA ARG A 27 -2.58 2.88 1.68
C ARG A 27 -2.62 4.07 0.72
N ALA A 28 -3.79 4.65 0.47
CA ALA A 28 -3.93 5.82 -0.40
C ALA A 28 -3.14 7.02 0.15
N ASP A 29 -3.18 7.24 1.46
CA ASP A 29 -2.46 8.33 2.14
C ASP A 29 -0.93 8.17 2.09
N LEU A 30 -0.41 6.92 1.99
CA LEU A 30 1.02 6.62 1.90
C LEU A 30 1.61 6.82 0.49
N ILE A 31 0.79 6.89 -0.57
CA ILE A 31 1.28 7.02 -1.94
C ILE A 31 1.90 8.40 -2.23
N PRO A 32 1.25 9.54 -1.89
CA PRO A 32 1.83 10.87 -2.11
C PRO A 32 3.22 11.08 -1.50
N PRO A 33 3.48 10.74 -0.22
CA PRO A 33 4.82 10.90 0.34
C PRO A 33 5.85 10.00 -0.34
N LEU A 34 5.49 8.76 -0.73
CA LEU A 34 6.38 7.89 -1.52
C LEU A 34 6.75 8.50 -2.86
N VAL A 35 5.76 9.03 -3.59
CA VAL A 35 5.97 9.72 -4.86
C VAL A 35 6.84 10.96 -4.67
N GLY A 36 6.60 11.73 -3.59
CA GLY A 36 7.42 12.88 -3.22
C GLY A 36 8.89 12.52 -2.97
N CYS A 37 9.16 11.41 -2.28
CA CYS A 37 10.54 10.92 -2.11
C CYS A 37 11.20 10.55 -3.44
N VAL A 38 10.49 9.85 -4.33
CA VAL A 38 11.01 9.46 -5.65
C VAL A 38 11.24 10.68 -6.56
N GLN A 39 10.33 11.64 -6.55
CA GLN A 39 10.46 12.89 -7.30
C GLN A 39 11.63 13.73 -6.78
N GLY A 40 11.77 13.86 -5.45
CA GLY A 40 12.92 14.53 -4.84
C GLY A 40 14.24 13.91 -5.30
N TYR A 41 14.35 12.57 -5.29
CA TYR A 41 15.53 11.87 -5.82
C TYR A 41 15.84 12.21 -7.28
N ARG A 42 14.82 12.25 -8.14
CA ARG A 42 14.98 12.61 -9.56
C ARG A 42 15.46 14.04 -9.75
N ASP A 43 14.91 14.98 -9.00
CA ASP A 43 15.33 16.39 -9.06
C ASP A 43 16.78 16.55 -8.59
N HIS A 44 17.19 15.78 -7.57
CA HIS A 44 18.57 15.75 -7.09
C HIS A 44 19.54 15.18 -8.14
N GLU A 45 19.20 14.06 -8.77
CA GLU A 45 20.02 13.47 -9.82
C GLU A 45 20.17 14.43 -11.01
N ALA A 46 19.08 15.10 -11.41
CA ALA A 46 19.11 16.11 -12.45
C ALA A 46 20.05 17.29 -12.09
N ARG A 47 20.00 17.79 -10.84
CA ARG A 47 20.91 18.86 -10.38
C ARG A 47 22.38 18.41 -10.42
N LEU A 48 22.69 17.19 -9.98
CA LEU A 48 24.04 16.65 -10.07
C LEU A 48 24.53 16.55 -11.52
N GLN A 49 23.69 16.04 -12.42
CA GLN A 49 24.02 15.94 -13.84
C GLN A 49 24.26 17.30 -14.49
N THR A 50 23.43 18.30 -14.19
CA THR A 50 23.64 19.68 -14.70
C THR A 50 24.92 20.32 -14.17
N ALA A 51 25.25 20.12 -12.88
CA ALA A 51 26.51 20.57 -12.30
C ALA A 51 27.71 19.93 -12.99
N ILE A 52 27.69 18.60 -13.19
CA ILE A 52 28.73 17.86 -13.92
C ILE A 52 28.84 18.33 -15.37
N ALA A 53 27.72 18.59 -16.05
CA ALA A 53 27.72 19.10 -17.43
C ALA A 53 28.35 20.50 -17.52
N ALA A 54 28.03 21.41 -16.60
CA ALA A 54 28.63 22.75 -16.53
C ALA A 54 30.14 22.68 -16.29
N LEU A 55 30.58 21.76 -15.43
CA LEU A 55 32.01 21.50 -15.17
C LEU A 55 32.75 21.00 -16.41
N ARG A 56 32.15 20.05 -17.15
CA ARG A 56 32.72 19.55 -18.41
C ARG A 56 32.83 20.66 -19.46
N ALA A 57 31.82 21.52 -19.54
CA ALA A 57 31.82 22.65 -20.45
C ALA A 57 32.94 23.67 -20.13
N GLN A 58 33.18 23.97 -18.85
CA GLN A 58 34.26 24.88 -18.45
C GLN A 58 35.66 24.27 -18.62
N ALA A 59 35.81 22.97 -18.36
CA ALA A 59 37.07 22.25 -18.60
C ALA A 59 37.44 22.20 -20.10
N ALA A 60 36.44 22.14 -20.99
CA ALA A 60 36.65 22.16 -22.44
C ALA A 60 37.17 23.51 -22.96
N VAL A 61 36.96 24.62 -22.23
CA VAL A 61 37.40 25.98 -22.62
C VAL A 61 38.81 26.31 -22.08
N GLY A 62 39.53 25.32 -21.52
CA GLY A 62 40.93 25.49 -21.08
C GLY A 62 41.09 26.15 -19.70
N GLY A 63 39.99 26.40 -18.98
CA GLY A 63 40.02 26.86 -17.59
C GLY A 63 40.43 25.73 -16.63
N ARG A 64 41.35 26.00 -15.71
CA ARG A 64 41.75 25.05 -14.67
C ARG A 64 40.54 24.64 -13.82
N PRO A 65 40.19 23.34 -13.69
CA PRO A 65 39.02 22.88 -12.95
C PRO A 65 39.11 23.06 -11.42
N GLN A 66 40.21 23.63 -10.92
CA GLN A 66 40.56 23.72 -9.49
C GLN A 66 39.62 24.63 -8.67
N ALA A 67 38.89 25.55 -9.33
CA ALA A 67 37.97 26.44 -8.64
C ALA A 67 36.64 25.76 -8.22
N LEU A 68 36.31 24.60 -8.80
CA LEU A 68 35.02 23.93 -8.58
C LEU A 68 35.10 22.53 -7.94
N THR A 69 36.32 22.03 -7.70
CA THR A 69 36.56 20.93 -6.75
C THR A 69 35.92 21.16 -5.38
N PRO A 70 35.99 22.35 -4.75
CA PRO A 70 35.33 22.58 -3.47
C PRO A 70 33.80 22.63 -3.56
N THR A 71 33.21 23.04 -4.70
CA THR A 71 31.75 22.97 -4.88
C THR A 71 31.28 21.54 -5.12
N LEU A 72 32.03 20.72 -5.84
CA LEU A 72 31.75 19.27 -5.92
C LEU A 72 31.92 18.58 -4.57
N LEU A 73 32.95 18.93 -3.81
CA LEU A 73 33.21 18.39 -2.48
C LEU A 73 32.13 18.85 -1.49
N ALA A 74 31.69 20.11 -1.54
CA ALA A 74 30.60 20.61 -0.71
C ALA A 74 29.22 20.05 -1.11
N LEU A 75 28.97 19.83 -2.41
CA LEU A 75 27.76 19.17 -2.90
C LEU A 75 27.74 17.68 -2.50
N ALA A 76 28.92 17.08 -2.42
CA ALA A 76 29.10 15.73 -1.91
C ALA A 76 29.04 15.64 -0.38
N GLU A 77 29.57 16.60 0.35
CA GLU A 77 29.48 16.62 1.82
C GLU A 77 28.06 17.00 2.29
N ALA A 78 27.32 17.75 1.47
CA ALA A 78 25.92 18.05 1.70
C ALA A 78 24.98 16.87 1.41
N TYR A 79 25.47 15.68 1.01
CA TYR A 79 24.65 14.50 0.66
C TYR A 79 23.70 14.09 1.80
N PRO A 80 22.40 14.44 1.74
CA PRO A 80 21.39 13.99 2.70
C PRO A 80 20.85 12.61 2.30
N GLU A 81 21.63 11.85 1.52
CA GLU A 81 21.22 10.59 0.90
C GLU A 81 20.75 9.59 1.98
N LEU A 82 21.42 9.57 3.13
CA LEU A 82 21.05 8.78 4.29
C LEU A 82 19.63 9.11 4.80
N GLN A 83 19.24 10.39 4.84
CA GLN A 83 17.95 10.80 5.38
C GLN A 83 16.81 10.41 4.43
N VAL A 84 16.96 10.68 3.13
CA VAL A 84 15.93 10.33 2.14
C VAL A 84 15.85 8.81 1.93
N ARG A 85 16.98 8.07 1.96
CA ARG A 85 16.97 6.59 1.93
C ARG A 85 16.28 6.00 3.16
N ALA A 86 16.54 6.55 4.35
CA ALA A 86 15.89 6.10 5.58
C ALA A 86 14.38 6.31 5.53
N SER A 87 13.91 7.50 5.14
CA SER A 87 12.48 7.83 5.03
C SER A 87 11.77 7.00 3.94
N PHE A 88 12.39 6.82 2.78
CA PHE A 88 11.84 5.97 1.71
C PHE A 88 11.70 4.51 2.16
N GLY A 89 12.74 3.96 2.79
CA GLY A 89 12.72 2.59 3.32
C GLY A 89 11.65 2.41 4.40
N GLU A 90 11.40 3.42 5.24
CA GLU A 90 10.34 3.41 6.23
C GLU A 90 8.94 3.42 5.60
N LEU A 91 8.71 4.31 4.62
CA LEU A 91 7.44 4.36 3.90
C LEU A 91 7.16 3.05 3.15
N GLN A 92 8.19 2.42 2.56
CA GLN A 92 8.07 1.12 1.93
C GLN A 92 7.69 0.02 2.93
N ARG A 93 8.34 -0.02 4.10
CA ARG A 93 7.98 -0.95 5.18
C ARG A 93 6.53 -0.75 5.64
N ASN A 94 6.11 0.50 5.83
CA ASN A 94 4.73 0.85 6.20
C ASN A 94 3.71 0.40 5.15
N LEU A 95 4.06 0.51 3.87
CA LEU A 95 3.20 0.04 2.77
C LEU A 95 3.08 -1.48 2.77
N VAL A 96 4.20 -2.20 2.90
CA VAL A 96 4.19 -3.68 3.00
C VAL A 96 3.38 -4.15 4.20
N GLU A 97 3.55 -3.52 5.35
CA GLU A 97 2.77 -3.84 6.54
C GLU A 97 1.28 -3.55 6.34
N THR A 98 0.94 -2.44 5.66
CA THR A 98 -0.45 -2.10 5.33
C THR A 98 -1.06 -3.15 4.39
N GLU A 99 -0.32 -3.63 3.39
CA GLU A 99 -0.78 -4.72 2.51
C GLU A 99 -1.03 -6.03 3.26
N GLN A 100 -0.13 -6.40 4.19
CA GLN A 100 -0.33 -7.57 5.05
C GLN A 100 -1.58 -7.42 5.92
N ARG A 101 -1.80 -6.24 6.51
CA ARG A 101 -3.00 -5.93 7.30
C ARG A 101 -4.27 -5.97 6.44
N ILE A 102 -4.24 -5.48 5.21
CA ILE A 102 -5.37 -5.59 4.26
C ILE A 102 -5.68 -7.06 3.97
N ALA A 103 -4.67 -7.88 3.71
CA ALA A 103 -4.86 -9.31 3.46
C ALA A 103 -5.49 -10.02 4.67
N LEU A 104 -5.00 -9.76 5.88
CA LEU A 104 -5.57 -10.29 7.12
C LEU A 104 -7.01 -9.80 7.34
N ALA A 105 -7.28 -8.51 7.12
CA ALA A 105 -8.62 -7.94 7.27
C ALA A 105 -9.62 -8.55 6.26
N ARG A 106 -9.18 -8.80 5.02
CA ARG A 106 -9.98 -9.51 4.00
C ARG A 106 -10.32 -10.93 4.42
N ASN A 107 -9.35 -11.68 4.92
CA ASN A 107 -9.58 -13.03 5.43
C ASN A 107 -10.57 -13.00 6.60
N TYR A 108 -10.36 -12.10 7.57
CA TYR A 108 -11.25 -11.94 8.72
C TYR A 108 -12.69 -11.56 8.33
N TYR A 109 -12.85 -10.70 7.32
CA TYR A 109 -14.16 -10.39 6.75
C TYR A 109 -14.80 -11.61 6.10
N ASN A 110 -14.05 -12.33 5.26
CA ASN A 110 -14.55 -13.52 4.57
C ASN A 110 -14.96 -14.62 5.56
N ASP A 111 -14.19 -14.84 6.63
CA ASP A 111 -14.53 -15.78 7.68
C ASP A 111 -15.80 -15.36 8.42
N SER A 112 -15.90 -14.08 8.77
CA SER A 112 -17.07 -13.52 9.45
C SER A 112 -18.34 -13.59 8.58
N ALA A 113 -18.21 -13.26 7.29
CA ALA A 113 -19.29 -13.31 6.31
C ALA A 113 -19.72 -14.75 6.03
N THR A 114 -18.78 -15.68 5.90
CA THR A 114 -19.06 -17.11 5.74
C THR A 114 -19.79 -17.66 6.95
N PHE A 115 -19.33 -17.34 8.16
CA PHE A 115 -20.00 -17.76 9.39
C PHE A 115 -21.41 -17.15 9.50
N HIS A 116 -21.57 -15.88 9.13
CA HIS A 116 -22.88 -15.22 9.06
C HIS A 116 -23.82 -15.95 8.09
N ASN A 117 -23.40 -16.16 6.84
CA ASN A 117 -24.18 -16.83 5.80
C ASN A 117 -24.54 -18.26 6.20
N THR A 118 -23.58 -19.00 6.75
CA THR A 118 -23.80 -20.37 7.24
C THR A 118 -24.87 -20.41 8.32
N ARG A 119 -24.91 -19.43 9.24
CA ARG A 119 -25.97 -19.37 10.26
C ARG A 119 -27.32 -18.96 9.71
N LEU A 120 -27.37 -18.14 8.65
CA LEU A 120 -28.64 -17.84 7.96
C LEU A 120 -29.25 -19.09 7.31
N GLU A 121 -28.42 -20.07 6.93
CA GLU A 121 -28.87 -21.31 6.29
C GLU A 121 -29.22 -22.44 7.30
N ARG A 122 -28.63 -22.42 8.50
CA ARG A 122 -28.85 -23.45 9.53
C ARG A 122 -30.19 -23.28 10.25
N VAL A 123 -30.83 -24.39 10.56
CA VAL A 123 -32.04 -24.43 11.42
C VAL A 123 -31.60 -24.51 12.89
N PRO A 124 -32.22 -23.76 13.84
CA PRO A 124 -33.44 -22.94 13.72
C PRO A 124 -33.23 -21.49 13.27
N ASP A 125 -31.97 -21.04 13.17
CA ASP A 125 -31.59 -19.65 12.87
C ASP A 125 -32.21 -19.12 11.57
N ARG A 126 -32.35 -19.98 10.55
CA ARG A 126 -33.02 -19.69 9.26
C ARG A 126 -34.44 -19.13 9.42
N TYR A 127 -35.22 -19.64 10.37
CA TYR A 127 -36.60 -19.15 10.58
C TYR A 127 -36.61 -17.73 11.15
N VAL A 128 -35.73 -17.47 12.13
CA VAL A 128 -35.56 -16.15 12.72
C VAL A 128 -34.98 -15.16 11.70
N ALA A 129 -34.01 -15.61 10.90
CA ALA A 129 -33.42 -14.84 9.81
C ALA A 129 -34.44 -14.42 8.75
N ASN A 130 -35.34 -15.34 8.36
CA ASN A 130 -36.43 -15.06 7.41
C ASN A 130 -37.42 -14.04 7.97
N LEU A 131 -37.79 -14.14 9.25
CA LEU A 131 -38.63 -13.16 9.93
C LEU A 131 -38.00 -11.75 9.89
N LEU A 132 -36.67 -11.67 9.99
CA LEU A 132 -35.88 -10.42 10.00
C LEU A 132 -35.44 -9.95 8.61
N ARG A 133 -35.77 -10.67 7.54
CA ARG A 133 -35.33 -10.41 6.16
C ARG A 133 -33.81 -10.19 6.05
N MET A 134 -33.03 -10.96 6.80
CA MET A 134 -31.57 -10.85 6.79
C MET A 134 -31.03 -11.36 5.45
N LYS A 135 -30.12 -10.58 4.84
CA LYS A 135 -29.50 -10.93 3.57
C LYS A 135 -28.10 -11.52 3.80
N PRO A 136 -27.67 -12.50 2.99
CA PRO A 136 -26.30 -12.99 3.03
C PRO A 136 -25.33 -11.86 2.66
N ALA A 137 -24.17 -11.85 3.32
CA ALA A 137 -23.07 -10.94 3.01
C ALA A 137 -22.27 -11.47 1.80
N ALA A 138 -21.91 -10.57 0.89
CA ALA A 138 -21.02 -10.90 -0.23
C ALA A 138 -19.60 -11.18 0.29
N LEU A 139 -18.90 -12.14 -0.32
CA LEU A 139 -17.51 -12.44 0.02
C LEU A 139 -16.57 -11.57 -0.83
N PHE A 140 -15.42 -11.18 -0.27
CA PHE A 140 -14.33 -10.63 -1.06
C PHE A 140 -13.63 -11.77 -1.80
N ALA A 141 -14.02 -11.99 -3.06
CA ALA A 141 -13.31 -12.89 -3.95
C ALA A 141 -11.97 -12.28 -4.39
N ALA A 142 -10.95 -13.13 -4.59
CA ALA A 142 -9.69 -12.75 -5.19
C ALA A 142 -9.84 -12.63 -6.72
N THR A 143 -10.61 -11.64 -7.20
CA THR A 143 -10.93 -11.46 -8.62
C THR A 143 -9.72 -11.08 -9.50
N GLY A 144 -8.53 -10.91 -8.93
CA GLY A 144 -7.31 -10.49 -9.65
C GLY A 144 -6.20 -11.54 -9.80
N PHE A 145 -6.38 -12.74 -9.26
CA PHE A 145 -5.43 -13.86 -9.42
C PHE A 145 -6.12 -15.07 -10.06
N GLU A 146 -6.99 -14.84 -11.03
CA GLU A 146 -7.25 -15.90 -12.01
C GLU A 146 -5.90 -16.27 -12.60
N ARG A 147 -5.42 -17.46 -12.24
CA ARG A 147 -4.18 -18.04 -12.74
C ARG A 147 -4.27 -17.97 -14.25
N ALA A 148 -3.64 -16.98 -14.87
CA ALA A 148 -3.38 -17.02 -16.30
C ALA A 148 -2.60 -18.31 -16.50
N ALA A 149 -3.28 -19.35 -16.99
CA ALA A 149 -2.66 -20.62 -17.26
C ALA A 149 -1.50 -20.30 -18.20
N VAL A 150 -0.28 -20.41 -17.70
CA VAL A 150 0.92 -20.20 -18.51
C VAL A 150 0.89 -21.32 -19.54
N GLY A 151 0.38 -21.01 -20.72
CA GLY A 151 0.39 -21.90 -21.87
C GLY A 151 1.83 -22.04 -22.33
N VAL A 152 2.57 -22.98 -21.74
CA VAL A 152 3.84 -23.41 -22.28
C VAL A 152 3.53 -24.16 -23.56
N LYS A 153 3.70 -23.48 -24.70
CA LYS A 153 3.75 -24.13 -26.01
C LYS A 153 5.11 -24.85 -26.08
N PHE A 154 5.06 -26.18 -26.19
CA PHE A 154 6.19 -26.99 -26.64
C PHE A 154 6.44 -26.76 -28.13
#